data_AF-A0A166UNM2-F1
#
_entry.id   AF-A0A166UNM2-F1
#
_cell.length_a   1.000
_cell.length_b   1.000
_cell.length_c   1.000
_cell.angle_alpha   90.00
_cell.angle_beta   90.00
_cell.angle_gamma   90.00
#
_symmetry.space_group_name_H-M   'P 1'
#
loop_
_entity.id
_entity.type
_entity.pdbx_description
1 polymer ?
#
loop_
_entity_poly.entity_id
_entity_poly.type
_entity_poly.pdbx_seq_one_letter_code
_entity_poly.pdbx_strand_id
1 'polypeptide(L)'
;MEHAAYPKLSRINRIISGILEWITISLMILLTVVVGFAVIARLMGDSFSWYDEVAAIMLAWITYYGSALAALHRRHIGFDTVLLALPKNLRIPAVLLGEVIVLTFFFLMARAGLQVLDVLAGDTLVSLRW
;
A
#
# COMPACT_ATOMS: atom_id res chain seq x y z
N MET A 1 12.13 -21.63 -16.85
CA MET A 1 11.87 -21.79 -18.30
C MET A 1 10.36 -21.95 -18.54
N GLU A 2 9.53 -21.00 -18.09
CA GLU A 2 8.06 -21.18 -18.00
C GLU A 2 7.28 -19.96 -18.53
N HIS A 3 7.84 -19.25 -19.51
CA HIS A 3 7.27 -17.99 -20.02
C HIS A 3 6.36 -18.16 -21.25
N ALA A 4 5.93 -19.37 -21.58
CA ALA A 4 5.27 -19.67 -22.85
C ALA A 4 3.73 -19.86 -22.79
N ALA A 5 3.05 -19.58 -21.68
CA ALA A 5 1.62 -19.85 -21.58
C ALA A 5 0.69 -18.64 -21.86
N TYR A 6 1.08 -17.39 -21.57
CA TYR A 6 0.18 -16.23 -21.71
C TYR A 6 0.90 -14.89 -22.04
N PRO A 7 1.23 -14.61 -23.31
CA PRO A 7 2.00 -13.42 -23.71
C PRO A 7 1.27 -12.08 -23.51
N LYS A 8 -0.07 -12.09 -23.42
CA LYS A 8 -0.88 -10.89 -23.16
C LYS A 8 -0.91 -10.51 -21.67
N LEU A 9 -1.03 -11.50 -20.77
CA LEU A 9 -0.98 -11.27 -19.32
C LEU A 9 0.39 -10.73 -18.89
N SER A 10 1.48 -11.23 -19.47
CA SER A 10 2.83 -10.77 -19.13
C SER A 10 3.08 -9.32 -19.57
N ARG A 11 2.54 -8.90 -20.73
CA ARG A 11 2.62 -7.50 -21.17
C ARG A 11 1.81 -6.55 -20.29
N ILE A 12 0.55 -6.88 -20.00
CA ILE A 12 -0.32 -6.04 -19.16
C ILE A 12 0.28 -5.92 -17.75
N ASN A 13 0.70 -7.04 -17.17
CA ASN A 13 1.35 -7.05 -15.87
C ASN A 13 2.61 -6.17 -15.86
N ARG A 14 3.46 -6.27 -16.89
CA ARG A 14 4.68 -5.45 -16.99
C ARG A 14 4.39 -3.95 -17.13
N ILE A 15 3.34 -3.57 -17.86
CA ILE A 15 2.92 -2.17 -17.98
C ILE A 15 2.37 -1.66 -16.64
N ILE A 16 1.48 -2.43 -15.99
CA ILE A 16 0.91 -2.06 -14.70
C ILE A 16 2.01 -1.93 -13.64
N SER A 17 2.90 -2.92 -13.54
CA SER A 17 4.06 -2.86 -12.63
C SER A 17 4.89 -1.61 -12.90
N GLY A 18 5.22 -1.32 -14.16
CA GLY A 18 6.04 -0.17 -14.51
C GLY A 18 5.38 1.16 -14.15
N ILE A 19 4.09 1.32 -14.40
CA ILE A 19 3.32 2.53 -14.00
C ILE A 19 3.32 2.67 -12.48
N LEU A 20 3.01 1.59 -11.78
CA LEU A 20 2.89 1.59 -10.32
C LEU A 20 4.23 1.85 -9.62
N GLU A 21 5.30 1.29 -10.17
CA GLU A 21 6.68 1.55 -9.75
C GLU A 21 7.04 3.02 -9.96
N TRP A 22 6.77 3.59 -11.13
CA TRP A 22 7.07 4.99 -11.42
C TRP A 22 6.28 5.95 -10.52
N ILE A 23 5.00 5.67 -10.28
CA ILE A 23 4.15 6.41 -9.33
C ILE A 23 4.74 6.34 -7.93
N THR A 24 5.07 5.13 -7.45
CA THR A 24 5.60 4.94 -6.08
C THR A 24 6.93 5.67 -5.90
N ILE A 25 7.85 5.55 -6.86
CA ILE A 25 9.14 6.26 -6.86
C ILE A 25 8.93 7.78 -6.84
N SER A 26 8.02 8.29 -7.68
CA SER A 26 7.71 9.72 -7.73
C SER A 26 7.17 10.22 -6.38
N LEU A 27 6.25 9.48 -5.76
CA LEU A 27 5.73 9.81 -4.43
C LEU A 27 6.82 9.76 -3.35
N MET A 28 7.72 8.77 -3.38
CA MET A 28 8.83 8.67 -2.43
C MET A 28 9.79 9.87 -2.54
N ILE A 29 10.14 10.28 -3.77
CA ILE A 29 10.98 11.46 -4.00
C ILE A 29 10.27 12.71 -3.46
N LEU A 30 8.99 12.89 -3.81
CA LEU A 30 8.23 14.05 -3.37
C LEU A 30 8.10 14.08 -1.84
N LEU A 31 7.86 12.95 -1.18
CA LEU A 31 7.77 12.86 0.29
C LEU A 31 9.10 13.27 0.92
N THR A 32 10.20 12.78 0.35
CA THR A 32 11.55 13.12 0.83
C THR A 32 11.82 14.62 0.72
N VAL A 33 11.41 15.26 -0.38
CA VAL A 33 11.56 16.71 -0.57
C VAL A 33 10.68 17.49 0.42
N VAL A 34 9.41 17.09 0.60
CA VAL A 34 8.46 17.73 1.52
C VAL A 34 8.98 17.66 2.96
N VAL A 35 9.39 16.47 3.42
CA VAL A 35 9.95 16.27 4.76
C VAL A 35 11.29 16.98 4.91
N GLY A 36 12.15 16.95 3.89
CA GLY A 36 13.42 17.67 3.89
C GLY A 36 13.23 19.18 4.06
N PHE A 37 12.26 19.76 3.35
CA PHE A 37 11.88 21.16 3.54
C PHE A 37 11.35 21.41 4.95
N ALA A 38 10.45 20.54 5.45
CA ALA A 38 9.87 20.69 6.79
C ALA A 38 10.94 20.68 7.88
N VAL A 39 11.97 19.83 7.76
CA VAL A 39 13.11 19.79 8.69
C VAL A 39 13.92 21.09 8.64
N ILE A 40 14.20 21.63 7.46
CA ILE A 40 14.93 22.91 7.32
C ILE A 40 14.12 24.06 7.93
N ALA A 41 12.83 24.15 7.61
CA ALA A 41 11.93 25.16 8.16
C ALA A 41 11.87 25.08 9.70
N ARG A 42 11.78 23.86 10.24
CA ARG A 42 11.80 23.61 11.68
C ARG A 42 13.09 24.08 12.35
N LEU A 43 14.24 23.91 11.70
CA LEU A 43 15.53 24.40 12.18
C LEU A 43 15.62 25.93 12.16
N MET A 44 14.91 26.59 11.24
CA MET A 44 14.82 28.06 11.14
C MET A 44 13.83 28.67 12.15
N GLY A 45 13.11 27.86 12.92
CA GLY A 45 12.18 28.31 13.95
C GLY A 45 10.73 28.45 13.47
N ASP A 46 10.46 28.26 12.17
CA ASP A 46 9.12 28.27 11.61
C ASP A 46 8.55 26.85 11.53
N SER A 47 7.36 26.64 12.10
CA SER A 47 6.68 25.34 12.09
C SER A 47 5.38 25.41 11.30
N PHE A 48 5.47 25.20 9.99
CA PHE A 48 4.32 25.10 9.12
C PHE A 48 3.60 23.75 9.31
N SER A 49 2.40 23.74 9.90
CA SER A 49 1.69 22.48 10.20
C SER A 49 1.16 21.75 8.96
N TRP A 50 1.11 22.42 7.79
CA TRP A 50 0.61 21.80 6.56
C TRP A 50 1.51 20.71 6.01
N TYR A 51 2.83 20.78 6.25
CA TYR A 51 3.75 19.75 5.77
C TYR A 51 3.49 18.39 6.46
N ASP A 52 3.05 18.39 7.72
CA ASP A 52 2.77 17.16 8.46
C ASP A 52 1.54 16.43 7.89
N GLU A 53 0.46 17.17 7.57
CA GLU A 53 -0.73 16.59 6.93
C GLU A 53 -0.42 16.09 5.51
N VAL A 54 0.31 16.89 4.72
CA VAL A 54 0.70 16.48 3.36
C VAL A 54 1.59 15.24 3.40
N ALA A 55 2.58 15.18 4.30
CA ALA A 55 3.45 14.02 4.46
C ALA A 55 2.67 12.76 4.87
N ALA A 56 1.68 12.89 5.77
CA ALA A 56 0.83 11.77 6.18
C ALA A 56 0.00 11.22 5.02
N ILE A 57 -0.61 12.09 4.20
CA ILE A 57 -1.39 11.68 3.02
C ILE A 57 -0.49 11.02 1.98
N MET A 58 0.68 11.60 1.73
CA MET A 58 1.66 11.03 0.80
C MET A 58 2.15 9.66 1.25
N LEU A 59 2.43 9.49 2.54
CA LEU A 59 2.84 8.20 3.11
C LEU A 59 1.73 7.15 2.97
N ALA A 60 0.46 7.54 3.15
CA ALA A 60 -0.68 6.65 2.93
C ALA A 60 -0.74 6.17 1.47
N TRP A 61 -0.58 7.06 0.49
CA TRP A 61 -0.54 6.69 -0.92
C TRP A 61 0.67 5.84 -1.30
N ILE A 62 1.86 6.13 -0.77
CA ILE A 62 3.06 5.30 -0.96
C ILE A 62 2.82 3.89 -0.42
N THR A 63 2.20 3.78 0.75
CA THR A 63 1.88 2.48 1.37
C THR A 63 0.90 1.69 0.47
N TYR A 64 -0.12 2.37 -0.05
CA TYR A 64 -1.12 1.74 -0.92
C TYR A 64 -0.49 1.23 -2.23
N TYR A 65 0.18 2.09 -2.99
CA TYR A 65 0.80 1.71 -4.26
C TYR A 65 1.99 0.76 -4.08
N GLY A 66 2.78 0.93 -3.01
CA GLY A 66 3.86 0.04 -2.65
C GLY A 66 3.37 -1.37 -2.27
N SER A 67 2.26 -1.47 -1.54
CA SER A 67 1.64 -2.77 -1.22
C SER A 67 1.11 -3.48 -2.47
N ALA A 68 0.48 -2.73 -3.39
CA ALA A 68 0.02 -3.26 -4.67
C ALA A 68 1.19 -3.73 -5.54
N LEU A 69 2.30 -2.97 -5.58
CA LEU A 69 3.51 -3.36 -6.31
C LEU A 69 4.15 -4.62 -5.72
N ALA A 70 4.20 -4.72 -4.39
CA ALA A 70 4.71 -5.90 -3.68
C ALA A 70 3.85 -7.15 -3.92
N ALA A 71 2.52 -6.99 -3.90
CA ALA A 71 1.57 -8.06 -4.21
C ALA A 71 1.74 -8.55 -5.66
N LEU A 72 1.94 -7.62 -6.62
CA LEU A 72 2.11 -7.94 -8.04
C LEU A 72 3.39 -8.72 -8.33
N HIS A 73 4.46 -8.45 -7.58
CA HIS A 73 5.71 -9.20 -7.64
C HIS A 73 5.66 -10.53 -6.88
N ARG A 74 4.48 -10.94 -6.39
CA ARG A 74 4.28 -12.15 -5.57
C ARG A 74 5.28 -12.26 -4.41
N ARG A 75 5.68 -11.12 -3.84
CA ARG A 75 6.56 -11.09 -2.64
C ARG A 75 5.77 -11.21 -1.34
N HIS A 76 4.54 -11.70 -1.39
CA HIS A 76 3.94 -12.22 -0.17
C HIS A 76 4.85 -13.35 0.31
N ILE A 77 5.55 -13.12 1.43
CA ILE A 77 6.36 -14.14 2.10
C ILE A 77 5.41 -15.29 2.40
N GLY A 78 5.42 -16.28 1.51
CA GLY A 78 4.48 -17.39 1.55
C GLY A 78 4.75 -18.24 2.77
N PHE A 79 3.68 -18.62 3.46
CA PHE A 79 3.71 -19.70 4.45
C PHE A 79 3.96 -21.08 3.82
N ASP A 80 4.47 -21.13 2.59
CA ASP A 80 4.65 -22.33 1.79
C ASP A 80 5.52 -23.36 2.53
N THR A 81 6.56 -22.93 3.23
CA THR A 81 7.42 -23.83 4.02
C THR A 81 6.66 -24.48 5.18
N VAL A 82 5.82 -23.72 5.89
CA VAL A 82 5.01 -24.24 7.00
C VAL A 82 3.88 -25.13 6.47
N LEU A 83 3.29 -24.76 5.32
CA LEU A 83 2.26 -25.55 4.66
C LEU A 83 2.79 -26.87 4.12
N LEU A 84 4.03 -26.88 3.60
CA LEU A 84 4.72 -28.07 3.13
C LEU A 84 5.13 -29.00 4.29
N ALA A 85 5.36 -28.46 5.49
CA ALA A 85 5.61 -29.24 6.70
C ALA A 85 4.35 -29.94 7.26
N LEU A 86 3.15 -29.51 6.85
CA LEU A 86 1.88 -30.13 7.26
C LEU A 86 1.56 -31.41 6.45
N PRO A 87 0.91 -32.42 7.05
CA PRO A 87 0.40 -33.59 6.34
C PRO A 87 -0.61 -33.18 5.27
N LYS A 88 -0.63 -33.91 4.13
CA LYS A 88 -1.42 -33.57 2.92
C LYS A 88 -2.88 -33.21 3.20
N ASN A 89 -3.50 -33.86 4.18
CA ASN A 89 -4.92 -33.68 4.51
C ASN A 89 -5.22 -32.34 5.21
N LEU A 90 -4.22 -31.71 5.85
CA LEU A 90 -4.39 -30.44 6.57
C LEU A 90 -3.99 -29.22 5.73
N ARG A 91 -3.39 -29.42 4.55
CA ARG A 91 -2.92 -28.31 3.70
C ARG A 91 -4.07 -27.47 3.14
N ILE A 92 -5.09 -28.13 2.61
CA ILE A 92 -6.27 -27.46 2.04
C ILE A 92 -7.03 -26.64 3.09
N PRO A 93 -7.43 -27.19 4.26
CA PRO A 93 -8.13 -26.39 5.26
C PRO A 93 -7.28 -25.26 5.83
N ALA A 94 -5.95 -25.42 5.96
CA ALA A 94 -5.07 -24.35 6.40
C ALA A 94 -5.01 -23.17 5.42
N VAL A 95 -4.92 -23.44 4.11
CA VAL A 95 -5.00 -22.39 3.07
C VAL A 95 -6.36 -21.71 3.12
N LEU A 96 -7.45 -22.49 3.17
CA LEU A 96 -8.80 -21.94 3.20
C LEU A 96 -9.02 -21.03 4.42
N LEU A 97 -8.52 -21.44 5.58
CA LEU A 97 -8.59 -20.65 6.81
C LEU A 97 -7.78 -19.35 6.69
N GLY A 98 -6.57 -19.40 6.11
CA GLY A 98 -5.77 -18.20 5.85
C GLY A 98 -6.48 -17.23 4.91
N GLU A 99 -7.10 -17.74 3.86
CA GLU A 99 -7.84 -16.93 2.89
C GLU A 99 -9.09 -16.30 3.52
N VAL A 100 -9.82 -17.04 4.36
CA VAL A 100 -10.96 -16.52 5.14
C VAL A 100 -10.51 -15.39 6.08
N ILE A 101 -9.36 -15.55 6.76
CA ILE A 101 -8.81 -14.50 7.64
C ILE A 101 -8.49 -13.25 6.83
N VAL A 102 -7.81 -13.40 5.69
CA VAL A 102 -7.43 -12.27 4.82
C VAL A 102 -8.67 -11.55 4.28
N LEU A 103 -9.67 -12.30 3.81
CA LEU A 103 -10.95 -11.73 3.34
C LEU A 103 -11.68 -11.00 4.47
N THR A 104 -11.70 -11.57 5.67
CA THR A 104 -12.30 -10.92 6.85
C THR A 104 -11.58 -9.62 7.19
N PHE A 105 -10.25 -9.62 7.19
CA PHE A 105 -9.45 -8.43 7.43
C PHE A 105 -9.76 -7.33 6.39
N PHE A 106 -9.78 -7.67 5.10
CA PHE A 106 -10.12 -6.70 4.04
C PHE A 106 -11.54 -6.16 4.18
N PHE A 107 -12.51 -7.01 4.54
CA PHE A 107 -13.88 -6.58 4.79
C PHE A 107 -13.98 -5.59 5.96
N LEU A 108 -13.34 -5.90 7.08
CA LEU A 108 -13.29 -5.01 8.25
C LEU A 108 -12.64 -3.66 7.89
N MET A 109 -11.56 -3.69 7.10
CA MET A 109 -10.86 -2.48 6.70
C MET A 109 -11.66 -1.63 5.73
N ALA A 110 -12.38 -2.24 4.79
CA ALA A 110 -13.33 -1.54 3.92
C ALA A 110 -14.44 -0.86 4.72
N ARG A 111 -15.04 -1.57 5.70
CA ARG A 111 -16.07 -0.99 6.58
C ARG A 111 -15.53 0.17 7.41
N ALA A 112 -14.35 0.02 8.02
CA ALA A 112 -13.72 1.08 8.81
C ALA A 112 -13.44 2.31 7.95
N GLY A 113 -12.94 2.12 6.72
CA GLY A 113 -12.72 3.20 5.76
C GLY A 113 -14.01 3.96 5.43
N LEU A 114 -15.11 3.25 5.16
CA LEU A 114 -16.42 3.88 4.92
C LEU A 114 -16.92 4.66 6.14
N GLN A 115 -16.77 4.10 7.34
CA GLN A 115 -17.16 4.80 8.57
C GLN A 115 -16.35 6.08 8.80
N VAL A 116 -15.05 6.07 8.51
CA VAL A 116 -14.21 7.27 8.59
C VAL A 116 -14.65 8.30 7.55
N LEU A 117 -14.94 7.88 6.32
CA LEU A 117 -15.43 8.78 5.27
C LEU A 117 -16.77 9.44 5.65
N ASP A 118 -17.68 8.69 6.26
CA ASP A 118 -18.97 9.23 6.73
C ASP A 118 -18.77 10.25 7.86
N VAL A 119 -17.83 10.02 8.77
CA VAL A 119 -17.52 10.95 9.87
C VAL A 119 -16.80 12.21 9.36
N LEU A 120 -15.92 12.06 8.37
CA LEU A 120 -15.16 13.17 7.76
C LEU A 120 -15.92 13.82 6.59
N ALA A 121 -17.16 13.42 6.30
CA ALA A 121 -17.94 13.93 5.17
C ALA A 121 -18.20 15.43 5.32
N GLY A 122 -17.37 16.24 4.67
CA GLY A 122 -17.45 17.72 4.71
C GLY A 122 -16.20 18.40 5.27
N ASP A 123 -15.27 17.66 5.87
CA ASP A 123 -14.01 18.21 6.38
C ASP A 123 -12.95 18.29 5.26
N THR A 124 -12.30 19.46 5.17
CA THR A 124 -11.10 19.66 4.35
C THR A 124 -9.86 19.65 5.23
N LEU A 125 -8.67 19.57 4.63
CA LEU A 125 -7.39 19.66 5.35
C LEU A 125 -7.34 20.92 6.22
N VAL A 126 -7.36 20.72 7.55
CA VAL A 126 -7.58 21.78 8.55
C VAL A 126 -6.38 22.72 8.59
N SER A 127 -5.19 22.20 8.30
CA SER A 127 -3.94 22.98 8.27
C SER A 127 -3.71 23.78 6.98
N LEU A 128 -4.38 23.42 5.88
CA LEU A 128 -4.31 24.10 4.59
C LEU A 128 -5.36 25.22 4.52
N ARG A 129 -5.47 25.98 5.61
CA ARG A 129 -6.15 27.28 5.58
C ARG A 129 -5.15 28.29 5.05
N TRP A 130 -5.52 28.88 3.92
CA TRP A 130 -4.93 30.08 3.33
C TRP A 130 -4.36 31.06 4.37
#